data_AF-A0A5J4Q172-F1
#
_entry.id   AF-A0A5J4Q172-F1
#
_cell.length_a   1.000
_cell.length_b   1.000
_cell.length_c   1.000
_cell.angle_alpha   90.00
_cell.angle_beta   90.00
_cell.angle_gamma   90.00
#
_symmetry.space_group_name_H-M   'P 1'
#
loop_
_entity.id
_entity.type
_entity.pdbx_description
1 polymer ?
#
loop_
_entity_poly.entity_id
_entity_poly.type
_entity_poly.pdbx_seq_one_letter_code
_entity_poly.pdbx_strand_id
1 'polypeptide(L)'
;MEMNKEILETMSQMRLQRMYYAFKTSLERMHQESITLDQFVAWLVSSEWDDRQNRAVERAIKSVSFRNKVSVEAIDISLERGLDKNLILRLAELGFIVEHKDLFITGSTGTGKSYLATAVRYQTCHRRI
;
A
#
# COMPACT_ATOMS: atom_id res chain seq x y z
N MET A 1 -8.65 -34.69 -9.77
CA MET A 1 -8.29 -33.65 -10.76
C MET A 1 -9.47 -32.73 -11.06
N GLU A 2 -10.71 -33.25 -11.16
CA GLU A 2 -11.95 -32.45 -11.29
C GLU A 2 -12.09 -31.32 -10.26
N MET A 3 -11.95 -31.66 -8.96
CA MET A 3 -12.20 -30.72 -7.86
C MET A 3 -11.22 -29.54 -7.81
N ASN A 4 -9.96 -29.73 -8.20
CA ASN A 4 -8.98 -28.63 -8.26
C ASN A 4 -9.33 -27.62 -9.36
N LYS A 5 -9.89 -28.11 -10.48
CA LYS A 5 -10.32 -27.26 -11.60
C LYS A 5 -11.56 -26.44 -11.21
N GLU A 6 -12.53 -27.06 -10.54
CA GLU A 6 -13.73 -26.38 -10.03
C GLU A 6 -13.39 -25.28 -9.00
N ILE A 7 -12.44 -25.55 -8.10
CA ILE A 7 -11.95 -24.56 -7.12
C ILE A 7 -11.31 -23.36 -7.84
N LEU A 8 -10.45 -23.61 -8.82
CA LEU A 8 -9.80 -22.57 -9.62
C LEU A 8 -10.81 -21.73 -10.41
N GLU A 9 -11.80 -22.36 -11.03
CA GLU A 9 -12.88 -21.66 -11.74
C GLU A 9 -13.71 -20.79 -10.78
N THR A 10 -14.08 -21.32 -9.62
CA THR A 10 -14.82 -20.60 -8.57
C THR A 10 -14.03 -19.39 -8.06
N MET A 11 -12.74 -19.54 -7.77
CA MET A 11 -11.88 -18.43 -7.35
C MET A 11 -11.82 -17.32 -8.40
N SER A 12 -11.76 -17.69 -9.69
CA SER A 12 -11.78 -16.72 -10.80
C SER A 12 -13.09 -15.93 -10.84
N GLN A 13 -14.24 -16.62 -10.72
CA GLN A 13 -15.58 -16.01 -10.69
C GLN A 13 -15.75 -15.07 -9.48
N MET A 14 -15.23 -15.45 -8.32
CA MET A 14 -15.22 -14.62 -7.10
C MET A 14 -14.20 -13.46 -7.14
N ARG A 15 -13.42 -13.34 -8.23
CA ARG A 15 -12.35 -12.35 -8.39
C ARG A 15 -11.24 -12.48 -7.33
N LEU A 16 -10.96 -13.69 -6.86
CA LEU A 16 -9.88 -14.03 -5.94
C LEU A 16 -8.59 -14.35 -6.71
N GLN A 17 -8.11 -13.38 -7.49
CA GLN A 17 -7.06 -13.59 -8.49
C GLN A 17 -5.73 -14.04 -7.88
N ARG A 18 -5.29 -13.44 -6.77
CA ARG A 18 -4.01 -13.81 -6.14
C ARG A 18 -4.10 -15.13 -5.41
N MET A 19 -5.23 -15.42 -4.78
CA MET A 19 -5.51 -16.74 -4.21
C MET A 19 -5.53 -17.83 -5.29
N TYR A 20 -6.13 -17.54 -6.46
CA TYR A 20 -6.11 -18.44 -7.62
C TYR A 20 -4.68 -18.79 -8.04
N TYR A 21 -3.82 -17.79 -8.25
CA TYR A 21 -2.44 -18.04 -8.66
C TYR A 21 -1.63 -18.76 -7.57
N ALA A 22 -1.79 -18.36 -6.30
CA ALA A 22 -1.12 -19.00 -5.17
C ALA A 22 -1.53 -20.48 -5.06
N PHE A 23 -2.82 -20.78 -5.16
CA PHE A 23 -3.34 -22.15 -5.16
C PHE A 23 -2.82 -22.95 -6.36
N LYS A 24 -2.91 -22.39 -7.58
CA LYS A 24 -2.39 -23.04 -8.80
C LYS A 24 -0.90 -23.36 -8.68
N THR A 25 -0.08 -22.42 -8.23
CA THR A 25 1.36 -22.64 -8.02
C THR A 25 1.64 -23.67 -6.95
N SER A 26 0.83 -23.75 -5.88
CA SER A 26 0.98 -24.80 -4.87
C SER A 26 0.72 -26.21 -5.42
N LEU A 27 -0.22 -26.35 -6.36
CA LEU A 27 -0.49 -27.62 -7.04
C LEU A 27 0.68 -28.05 -7.93
N GLU A 28 1.35 -27.10 -8.58
CA GLU A 28 2.53 -27.34 -9.41
C GLU A 28 3.79 -27.63 -8.57
N ARG A 29 3.86 -27.08 -7.35
CA ARG A 29 5.00 -27.19 -6.41
C ARG A 29 4.77 -28.20 -5.29
N MET A 30 3.94 -29.22 -5.49
CA MET A 30 3.56 -30.27 -4.50
C MET A 30 4.73 -31.10 -3.90
N HIS A 31 5.98 -30.62 -3.94
CA HIS A 31 7.13 -31.20 -3.26
C HIS A 31 7.96 -30.07 -2.66
N GLN A 32 7.78 -29.82 -1.36
CA GLN A 32 8.78 -29.40 -0.36
C GLN A 32 8.09 -28.51 0.68
N GLU A 33 8.22 -28.92 1.95
CA GLU A 33 7.74 -28.29 3.18
C GLU A 33 6.35 -28.72 3.67
N SER A 34 6.34 -29.22 4.90
CA SER A 34 5.15 -29.62 5.66
C SER A 34 4.40 -28.37 6.15
N ILE A 35 3.74 -27.67 5.23
CA ILE A 35 2.80 -26.62 5.60
C ILE A 35 1.53 -27.28 6.16
N THR A 36 1.06 -26.85 7.32
CA THR A 36 -0.21 -27.34 7.86
C THR A 36 -1.38 -26.73 7.09
N LEU A 37 -2.56 -27.35 7.15
CA LEU A 37 -3.74 -26.88 6.40
C LEU A 37 -4.14 -25.44 6.78
N ASP A 38 -4.05 -25.09 8.07
CA ASP A 38 -4.31 -23.75 8.58
C ASP A 38 -3.31 -22.73 8.04
N GLN A 39 -2.01 -23.05 8.00
CA GLN A 39 -0.98 -22.19 7.42
C GLN A 39 -1.19 -21.99 5.92
N PHE A 40 -1.58 -23.04 5.21
CA PHE A 40 -1.87 -22.97 3.78
C PHE A 40 -3.06 -22.05 3.48
N VAL A 41 -4.16 -22.20 4.22
CA VAL A 41 -5.33 -21.32 4.09
C VAL A 41 -4.97 -19.88 4.46
N ALA A 42 -4.22 -19.68 5.55
CA ALA A 42 -3.76 -18.36 5.96
C ALA A 42 -2.91 -17.68 4.87
N TRP A 43 -2.01 -18.43 4.22
CA TRP A 43 -1.19 -17.93 3.12
C TRP A 43 -2.03 -17.53 1.90
N LEU A 44 -2.98 -18.38 1.50
CA LEU A 44 -3.88 -18.10 0.38
C LEU A 44 -4.71 -16.83 0.59
N VAL A 45 -5.30 -16.69 1.79
CA VAL A 45 -6.13 -15.53 2.16
C VAL A 45 -5.27 -14.27 2.24
N SER A 46 -4.09 -14.34 2.86
CA SER A 46 -3.18 -13.19 2.98
C SER A 46 -2.70 -12.70 1.61
N SER A 47 -2.36 -13.61 0.70
CA SER A 47 -1.96 -13.27 -0.68
C SER A 47 -3.02 -12.45 -1.43
N GLU A 48 -4.29 -12.86 -1.33
CA GLU A 48 -5.39 -12.11 -1.95
C GLU A 48 -5.67 -10.80 -1.23
N TRP A 49 -5.61 -10.78 0.09
CA TRP A 49 -5.81 -9.57 0.88
C TRP A 49 -4.78 -8.49 0.52
N ASP A 50 -3.50 -8.85 0.53
CA ASP A 50 -2.39 -7.94 0.22
C ASP A 50 -2.51 -7.39 -1.21
N ASP A 51 -2.88 -8.24 -2.17
CA ASP A 51 -3.11 -7.78 -3.54
C ASP A 51 -4.31 -6.82 -3.66
N ARG A 52 -5.37 -7.03 -2.89
CA ARG A 52 -6.50 -6.09 -2.84
C ARG A 52 -6.10 -4.76 -2.21
N GLN A 53 -5.25 -4.78 -1.18
CA GLN A 53 -4.70 -3.56 -0.60
C GLN A 53 -3.84 -2.81 -1.62
N ASN A 54 -2.90 -3.49 -2.26
CA ASN A 54 -2.02 -2.92 -3.28
C ASN A 54 -2.80 -2.34 -4.46
N ARG A 55 -3.79 -3.05 -4.99
CA ARG A 55 -4.67 -2.55 -6.06
C ARG A 55 -5.50 -1.34 -5.63
N ALA A 56 -5.87 -1.21 -4.35
CA ALA A 56 -6.55 -0.03 -3.85
C ALA A 56 -5.61 1.19 -3.82
N VAL A 57 -4.39 1.00 -3.30
CA VAL A 57 -3.35 2.03 -3.28
C VAL A 57 -3.00 2.47 -4.70
N GLU A 58 -2.75 1.54 -5.63
CA GLU A 58 -2.45 1.87 -7.02
C GLU A 58 -3.55 2.67 -7.70
N ARG A 59 -4.83 2.34 -7.43
CA ARG A 59 -5.97 3.09 -7.95
C ARG A 59 -6.01 4.50 -7.36
N ALA A 60 -5.78 4.65 -6.06
CA ALA A 60 -5.69 5.96 -5.42
C ALA A 60 -4.56 6.81 -6.02
N ILE A 61 -3.37 6.23 -6.20
CA ILE A 61 -2.23 6.90 -6.83
C ILE A 61 -2.56 7.30 -8.27
N LYS A 62 -3.19 6.42 -9.06
CA LYS A 62 -3.57 6.73 -10.46
C LYS A 62 -4.64 7.82 -10.57
N SER A 63 -5.53 7.91 -9.58
CA SER A 63 -6.58 8.95 -9.55
C SER A 63 -6.01 10.36 -9.30
N VAL A 64 -4.81 10.45 -8.74
CA VAL A 64 -4.15 11.71 -8.42
C VAL A 64 -3.00 11.96 -9.39
N SER A 65 -3.00 13.09 -10.10
CA SER A 65 -1.86 13.46 -10.94
C SER A 65 -0.68 13.91 -10.09
N PHE A 66 0.30 13.02 -9.88
CA PHE A 66 1.57 13.32 -9.24
C PHE A 66 2.61 13.74 -10.27
N ARG A 67 3.19 14.95 -10.10
CA ARG A 67 4.38 15.35 -10.86
C ARG A 67 5.56 14.43 -10.54
N ASN A 68 5.77 14.17 -9.25
CA ASN A 68 6.78 13.25 -8.73
C ASN A 68 6.12 12.35 -7.66
N LYS A 69 6.46 11.06 -7.64
CA LYS A 69 6.08 10.16 -6.53
C LYS A 69 7.14 10.28 -5.45
N VAL A 70 6.80 11.00 -4.38
CA VAL A 70 7.70 11.27 -3.27
C VAL A 70 7.08 10.65 -2.04
N SER A 71 7.83 9.82 -1.33
CA SER A 71 7.39 9.29 -0.04
C SER A 71 7.84 10.21 1.10
N VAL A 72 7.19 10.12 2.25
CA VAL A 72 7.55 10.94 3.41
C VAL A 72 8.94 10.57 3.93
N GLU A 73 9.35 9.31 3.77
CA GLU A 73 10.67 8.79 4.14
C GLU A 73 11.79 9.38 3.28
N ALA A 74 11.48 9.85 2.07
CA ALA A 74 12.44 10.50 1.18
C ALA A 74 12.67 11.99 1.50
N ILE A 75 11.92 12.56 2.46
CA ILE A 75 12.14 13.93 2.91
C ILE A 75 13.47 13.98 3.67
N ASP A 76 14.39 14.82 3.20
CA ASP A 76 15.59 15.15 3.97
C ASP A 76 15.20 15.92 5.26
N ILE A 77 15.53 15.35 6.41
CA ILE A 77 15.30 15.88 7.76
C ILE A 77 16.65 16.15 8.46
N SER A 78 17.69 16.43 7.67
CA SER A 78 18.98 16.89 8.18
C SER A 78 18.83 18.19 8.97
N LEU A 79 19.74 18.40 9.92
CA LEU A 79 19.79 19.63 10.71
C LEU A 79 19.97 20.87 9.83
N GLU A 80 20.72 20.75 8.73
CA GLU A 80 20.93 21.83 7.74
C GLU A 80 19.64 22.29 7.09
N ARG A 81 18.69 21.36 6.88
CA ARG A 81 17.39 21.66 6.30
C ARG A 81 16.41 22.30 7.30
N GLY A 82 16.69 22.20 8.60
CA GLY A 82 15.92 22.86 9.66
C GLY A 82 14.48 22.37 9.81
N LEU A 83 14.15 21.17 9.31
CA LEU A 83 12.81 20.58 9.46
C LEU A 83 12.70 19.82 10.78
N ASP A 84 11.62 20.06 11.52
CA ASP A 84 11.31 19.29 12.72
C ASP A 84 10.85 17.87 12.35
N LYS A 85 11.69 16.87 12.65
CA LYS A 85 11.41 15.45 12.46
C LYS A 85 10.09 15.01 13.09
N ASN A 86 9.80 15.48 14.30
CA ASN A 86 8.58 15.11 15.01
C ASN A 86 7.34 15.69 14.34
N LEU A 87 7.46 16.87 13.73
CA LEU A 87 6.37 17.43 12.93
C LEU A 87 6.13 16.61 11.66
N ILE A 88 7.19 16.25 10.92
CA ILE A 88 7.05 15.44 9.70
C ILE A 88 6.41 14.09 9.99
N LEU A 89 6.83 13.41 11.06
CA LEU A 89 6.23 12.12 11.45
C LEU A 89 4.75 12.26 11.84
N ARG A 90 4.38 13.31 12.59
CA ARG A 90 2.96 13.60 12.91
C ARG A 90 2.14 13.89 11.65
N LEU A 91 2.70 14.61 10.67
CA LEU A 91 2.03 14.82 9.38
C LEU A 91 1.89 13.51 8.60
N ALA A 92 2.85 12.59 8.69
CA ALA A 92 2.80 11.26 8.06
C ALA A 92 1.69 10.37 8.64
N GLU A 93 1.26 10.64 9.88
CA GLU A 93 0.13 9.95 10.51
C GLU A 93 -1.23 10.43 9.96
N LEU A 94 -1.26 11.60 9.30
CA LEU A 94 -2.44 12.17 8.65
C LEU A 94 -3.62 12.44 9.60
N GLY A 95 -3.36 12.59 10.90
CA GLY A 95 -4.41 12.86 11.90
C GLY A 95 -5.22 14.12 11.61
N PHE A 96 -4.60 15.13 10.98
CA PHE A 96 -5.30 16.36 10.57
C PHE A 96 -6.43 16.09 9.56
N ILE A 97 -6.35 15.03 8.74
CA ILE A 97 -7.42 14.66 7.80
C ILE A 97 -8.62 14.09 8.57
N VAL A 98 -8.35 13.18 9.52
CA VAL A 98 -9.37 12.57 10.39
C VAL A 98 -10.07 13.63 11.23
N GLU A 99 -9.31 14.60 11.73
CA GLU A 99 -9.82 15.70 12.54
C GLU A 99 -10.42 16.86 11.71
N HIS A 100 -10.46 16.74 10.38
CA HIS A 100 -10.94 17.79 9.47
C HIS A 100 -10.27 19.16 9.68
N LYS A 101 -8.94 19.15 9.89
CA LYS A 101 -8.10 20.35 10.06
C LYS A 101 -7.33 20.68 8.80
N ASP A 102 -7.14 21.97 8.54
CA ASP A 102 -6.36 22.46 7.40
C ASP A 102 -4.85 22.40 7.66
N LEU A 103 -4.08 22.06 6.61
CA LEU A 103 -2.61 22.07 6.63
C LEU A 103 -2.07 23.21 5.76
N PHE A 104 -1.44 24.19 6.41
CA PHE A 104 -0.76 25.30 5.73
C PHE A 104 0.75 25.06 5.64
N ILE A 105 1.32 25.14 4.44
CA ILE A 105 2.76 25.01 4.19
C ILE A 105 3.28 26.36 3.67
N THR A 106 4.03 27.08 4.50
CA THR A 106 4.53 28.44 4.23
C THR A 106 6.05 28.49 4.14
N GLY A 107 6.60 29.55 3.54
CA GLY A 107 8.05 29.78 3.44
C GLY A 107 8.50 30.29 2.07
N SER A 108 9.76 30.67 1.95
CA SER A 108 10.37 31.24 0.73
C SER A 108 10.29 30.30 -0.48
N THR A 109 10.34 30.83 -1.70
CA THR A 109 10.38 30.02 -2.93
C THR A 109 11.63 29.12 -2.94
N GLY A 110 11.55 27.94 -3.57
CA GLY A 110 12.68 27.01 -3.66
C GLY A 110 12.94 26.13 -2.42
N THR A 111 12.26 26.34 -1.28
CA THR A 111 12.51 25.58 -0.04
C THR A 111 11.89 24.17 0.02
N GLY A 112 11.31 23.68 -1.07
CA GLY A 112 10.73 22.33 -1.13
C GLY A 112 9.30 22.19 -0.59
N LYS A 113 8.55 23.28 -0.44
CA LYS A 113 7.13 23.23 -0.01
C LYS A 113 6.27 22.30 -0.87
N SER A 114 6.36 22.43 -2.21
CA SER A 114 5.63 21.56 -3.14
C SER A 114 6.07 20.10 -3.03
N TYR A 115 7.34 19.85 -2.70
CA TYR A 115 7.86 18.49 -2.47
C TYR A 115 7.23 17.88 -1.21
N LEU A 116 7.22 18.62 -0.10
CA LEU A 116 6.59 18.19 1.15
C LEU A 116 5.08 17.96 0.99
N ALA A 117 4.38 18.89 0.34
CA ALA A 117 2.96 18.73 0.03
C ALA A 117 2.68 17.47 -0.81
N THR A 118 3.55 17.19 -1.79
CA THR A 118 3.45 16.00 -2.63
C THR A 118 3.68 14.72 -1.82
N ALA A 119 4.64 14.74 -0.90
CA ALA A 119 4.93 13.60 -0.01
C ALA A 119 3.76 13.29 0.92
N VAL A 120 3.19 14.32 1.56
CA VAL A 120 1.99 14.17 2.42
C VAL A 120 0.81 13.64 1.60
N ARG A 121 0.56 14.21 0.41
CA ARG A 121 -0.49 13.73 -0.50
C ARG A 121 -0.25 12.31 -1.02
N TYR A 122 1.00 11.89 -1.17
CA TYR A 122 1.31 10.52 -1.56
C TYR A 122 1.01 9.56 -0.41
N GLN A 123 1.32 9.95 0.83
CA GLN A 123 1.02 9.17 2.02
C GLN A 123 -0.48 8.90 2.20
N THR A 124 -1.35 9.85 1.83
CA THR A 124 -2.81 9.64 1.87
C THR A 124 -3.29 8.54 0.93
N CYS A 125 -2.54 8.20 -0.12
CA CYS A 125 -2.91 7.08 -0.98
C CYS A 125 -2.63 5.72 -0.34
N HIS A 126 -1.71 5.65 0.63
CA HIS A 126 -1.32 4.43 1.34
C HIS A 126 -2.17 4.18 2.58
N ARG A 127 -2.64 5.25 3.25
CA ARG A 127 -3.57 5.13 4.37
C ARG A 127 -5.01 5.28 3.90
N ARG A 128 -5.86 4.30 4.25
CA ARG A 128 -7.31 4.40 4.07
C ARG A 128 -7.88 5.27 5.19
N ILE A 129 -7.99 6.57 4.95
CA ILE A 129 -8.64 7.55 5.81
C ILE A 129 -9.93 7.99 5.14
#